data_AF-A0A9X3MLF8-F1
#
_entry.id   AF-A0A9X3MLF8-F1
#
_cell.length_a   1.000
_cell.length_b   1.000
_cell.length_c   1.000
_cell.angle_alpha   90.00
_cell.angle_beta   90.00
_cell.angle_gamma   90.00
#
_symmetry.space_group_name_H-M   'P 1'
#
loop_
_entity.id
_entity.type
_entity.pdbx_description
1 polymer ?
#
loop_
_entity_poly.entity_id
_entity_poly.type
_entity_poly.pdbx_seq_one_letter_code
_entity_poly.pdbx_strand_id
1 'polypeptide(L)'
;MKVLIAIGLVIAVFGVGSGLAALPVTVNEPCSTWYGANEADAWRPQAATNLVPLGTRCEYPPGSRTLHEDHVPSTFSYAAWLVVVAASCAFTVSRWCVAALRGAACALLIAGLFGLLYVYWGEYTAAAFSSCVLGAPLVFALDVRARADLQGSLLFCLALPVIANAAWFVPGLLGAYAAAAACVALGGALASFALDQASRSFVAGADVA
;
A
#
# COMPACT_ATOMS: atom_id res chain seq x y z
N MET A 1 -14.72 2.73 22.67
CA MET A 1 -14.74 3.25 21.27
C MET A 1 -13.43 3.02 20.50
N LYS A 2 -12.25 3.44 21.00
CA LYS A 2 -10.94 3.25 20.30
C LYS A 2 -10.64 1.80 19.89
N VAL A 3 -10.97 0.85 20.76
CA VAL A 3 -10.79 -0.60 20.51
C VAL A 3 -11.66 -1.11 19.37
N LEU A 4 -12.93 -0.67 19.27
CA LEU A 4 -13.85 -1.09 18.21
C LEU A 4 -13.43 -0.59 16.82
N ILE A 5 -12.82 0.60 16.75
CA ILE A 5 -12.29 1.15 15.49
C ILE A 5 -11.02 0.39 15.06
N ALA A 6 -10.13 0.08 16.01
CA ALA A 6 -8.97 -0.75 15.70
C ALA A 6 -9.38 -2.15 15.23
N ILE A 7 -10.36 -2.77 15.89
CA ILE A 7 -10.92 -4.06 15.50
C ILE A 7 -11.60 -3.97 14.12
N GLY A 8 -12.40 -2.93 13.86
CA GLY A 8 -13.04 -2.73 12.56
C GLY A 8 -12.02 -2.53 11.42
N LEU A 9 -10.91 -1.85 11.69
CA LEU A 9 -9.85 -1.62 10.70
C LEU A 9 -9.04 -2.90 10.44
N VAL A 10 -8.75 -3.67 11.49
CA VAL A 10 -8.16 -5.01 11.37
C VAL A 10 -9.08 -5.95 10.59
N ILE A 11 -10.39 -5.97 10.89
CA ILE A 11 -11.38 -6.79 10.19
C ILE A 11 -11.57 -6.34 8.74
N ALA A 12 -11.53 -5.04 8.44
CA ALA A 12 -11.61 -4.56 7.05
C ALA A 12 -10.36 -4.97 6.25
N VAL A 13 -9.17 -4.85 6.84
CA VAL A 13 -7.90 -5.24 6.20
C VAL A 13 -7.82 -6.76 6.02
N PHE A 14 -8.16 -7.54 7.06
CA PHE A 14 -8.20 -9.00 6.97
C PHE A 14 -9.35 -9.50 6.10
N GLY A 15 -10.54 -8.91 6.18
CA GLY A 15 -11.71 -9.33 5.40
C GLY A 15 -11.54 -9.09 3.91
N VAL A 16 -10.97 -7.94 3.51
CA VAL A 16 -10.60 -7.68 2.12
C VAL A 16 -9.43 -8.58 1.69
N GLY A 17 -8.40 -8.75 2.53
CA GLY A 17 -7.28 -9.63 2.24
C GLY A 17 -7.65 -11.11 2.11
N SER A 18 -8.54 -11.61 2.97
CA SER A 18 -9.02 -12.99 3.01
C SER A 18 -10.10 -13.26 1.98
N GLY A 19 -10.98 -12.30 1.68
CA GLY A 19 -11.98 -12.44 0.62
C GLY A 19 -11.35 -12.54 -0.77
N LEU A 20 -10.24 -11.84 -0.99
CA LEU A 20 -9.45 -11.95 -2.23
C LEU A 20 -8.62 -13.25 -2.27
N ALA A 21 -8.13 -13.75 -1.12
CA ALA A 21 -7.44 -15.04 -1.02
C ALA A 21 -8.39 -16.27 -1.09
N ALA A 22 -9.70 -16.07 -0.88
CA ALA A 22 -10.71 -17.12 -0.95
C ALA A 22 -11.29 -17.33 -2.36
N LEU A 23 -10.83 -16.59 -3.36
CA LEU A 23 -11.11 -16.91 -4.76
C LEU A 23 -10.47 -18.28 -5.07
N PRO A 24 -11.24 -19.25 -5.59
CA PRO A 24 -10.76 -20.62 -5.77
C PRO A 24 -9.63 -20.63 -6.81
N VAL A 25 -8.42 -21.01 -6.40
CA VAL A 25 -7.32 -21.24 -7.34
C VAL A 25 -6.72 -22.62 -7.10
N THR A 26 -6.88 -23.44 -8.13
CA THR A 26 -6.34 -24.78 -8.32
C THR A 26 -4.81 -24.77 -8.24
N VAL A 27 -4.29 -25.67 -7.41
CA VAL A 27 -2.95 -26.32 -7.37
C VAL A 27 -1.85 -25.68 -8.23
N ASN A 28 -0.71 -25.35 -7.59
CA ASN A 28 0.55 -24.91 -8.22
C ASN A 28 0.91 -25.75 -9.46
N GLU A 29 0.56 -25.26 -10.63
CA GLU A 29 1.07 -25.79 -11.89
C GLU A 29 2.31 -25.01 -12.31
N PRO A 30 3.37 -25.68 -12.79
CA PRO A 30 4.52 -24.99 -13.38
C PRO A 30 4.06 -24.17 -14.60
N CYS A 31 4.74 -23.06 -14.87
CA CYS A 31 4.46 -22.19 -16.02
C CYS A 31 4.41 -22.93 -17.38
N SER A 32 4.88 -24.18 -17.44
CA SER A 32 4.92 -25.05 -18.61
C SER A 32 3.66 -25.91 -18.86
N THR A 33 2.77 -26.13 -17.90
CA THR A 33 1.65 -27.10 -18.09
C THR A 33 0.35 -26.47 -18.57
N TRP A 34 0.15 -25.16 -18.38
CA TRP A 34 -1.12 -24.51 -18.75
C TRP A 34 -1.26 -24.20 -20.24
N TYR A 35 -0.14 -23.98 -20.96
CA TYR A 35 -0.11 -23.75 -22.41
C TYR A 35 0.29 -24.99 -23.21
N GLY A 36 -0.11 -26.17 -22.73
CA GLY A 36 -0.19 -27.38 -23.57
C GLY A 36 -1.25 -27.28 -24.70
N ALA A 37 -1.92 -26.14 -24.85
CA ALA A 37 -2.83 -25.87 -25.95
C ALA A 37 -2.11 -25.16 -27.10
N ASN A 38 -1.53 -25.98 -27.99
CA ASN A 38 -1.20 -25.69 -29.39
C ASN A 38 -0.60 -24.31 -29.72
N GLU A 39 0.64 -24.30 -30.20
CA GLU A 39 1.32 -23.15 -30.84
C GLU A 39 0.50 -22.44 -31.96
N ALA A 40 -0.62 -23.03 -32.39
CA ALA A 40 -1.55 -22.46 -33.36
C ALA A 40 -2.37 -21.25 -32.84
N ASP A 41 -2.56 -21.07 -31.53
CA ASP A 41 -3.40 -19.99 -30.96
C ASP A 41 -2.60 -18.83 -30.32
N ALA A 42 -1.28 -18.82 -30.48
CA ALA A 42 -0.34 -17.83 -29.89
C ALA A 42 -0.51 -16.37 -30.38
N TRP A 43 -1.52 -16.07 -31.22
CA TRP A 43 -1.79 -14.74 -31.75
C TRP A 43 -2.88 -13.97 -31.00
N ARG A 44 -3.50 -14.55 -29.97
CA ARG A 44 -4.41 -13.79 -29.12
C ARG A 44 -3.61 -13.16 -27.97
N PRO A 45 -3.62 -11.82 -27.81
CA PRO A 45 -3.05 -11.17 -26.63
C PRO A 45 -4.02 -11.39 -25.46
N GLN A 46 -4.11 -12.64 -25.00
CA GLN A 46 -4.57 -12.90 -23.65
C GLN A 46 -3.35 -12.73 -22.77
N ALA A 47 -3.10 -11.47 -22.39
CA ALA A 47 -2.34 -11.14 -21.20
C ALA A 47 -3.13 -11.67 -19.99
N ALA A 48 -3.26 -12.98 -19.89
CA ALA A 48 -3.79 -13.64 -18.72
C ALA A 48 -2.65 -13.65 -17.72
N THR A 49 -2.54 -12.56 -16.97
CA THR A 49 -1.86 -12.52 -15.67
C THR A 49 -2.59 -13.48 -14.75
N ASN A 50 -2.38 -14.77 -14.94
CA ASN A 50 -2.87 -15.78 -14.02
C ASN A 50 -1.93 -15.75 -12.82
N LEU A 51 -2.42 -15.08 -11.77
CA LEU A 51 -1.83 -15.07 -10.44
C LEU A 51 -1.97 -16.47 -9.85
N VAL A 52 -1.05 -17.37 -10.21
CA VAL A 52 -0.80 -18.58 -9.41
C VAL A 52 -0.46 -18.09 -8.00
N PRO A 53 -0.98 -18.70 -6.93
CA PRO A 53 -0.92 -18.09 -5.61
C PRO A 53 0.53 -18.06 -5.10
N LEU A 54 1.17 -16.90 -5.33
CA LEU A 54 2.31 -16.37 -4.61
C LEU A 54 3.58 -17.25 -4.60
N GLY A 55 4.46 -17.00 -5.58
CA GLY A 55 5.86 -17.48 -5.58
C GLY A 55 6.56 -17.26 -6.92
N THR A 56 5.82 -17.40 -8.02
CA THR A 56 6.30 -17.20 -9.38
C THR A 56 5.18 -16.61 -10.23
N ARG A 57 5.47 -15.51 -10.94
CA ARG A 57 4.62 -14.91 -11.95
C ARG A 57 5.26 -15.16 -13.30
N CYS A 58 4.50 -15.74 -14.22
CA CYS A 58 4.97 -15.96 -15.58
C CYS A 58 4.58 -14.73 -16.42
N GLU A 59 5.56 -13.96 -16.90
CA GLU A 59 5.32 -12.78 -17.74
C GLU A 59 6.00 -12.94 -19.10
N TYR A 60 5.36 -12.44 -20.16
CA TYR A 60 6.04 -12.18 -21.42
C TYR A 60 6.46 -10.71 -21.42
N PRO A 61 7.77 -10.40 -21.35
CA PRO A 61 8.23 -9.03 -21.48
C PRO A 61 7.71 -8.42 -22.79
N PRO A 62 7.43 -7.09 -22.83
CA PRO A 62 6.98 -6.44 -24.06
C PRO A 62 7.94 -6.71 -25.22
N GLY A 63 7.43 -7.34 -26.30
CA GLY A 63 8.24 -7.71 -27.47
C GLY A 63 9.05 -9.00 -27.34
N SER A 64 8.96 -9.71 -26.22
CA SER A 64 9.61 -11.01 -26.03
C SER A 64 8.65 -12.17 -26.28
N ARG A 65 9.18 -13.27 -26.83
CA ARG A 65 8.52 -14.58 -26.92
C ARG A 65 8.97 -15.54 -25.83
N THR A 66 9.93 -15.15 -25.00
CA THR A 66 10.38 -15.96 -23.88
C THR A 66 9.56 -15.63 -22.64
N LEU A 67 9.07 -16.68 -22.00
CA LEU A 67 8.39 -16.58 -20.72
C LEU A 67 9.44 -16.28 -19.64
N HIS A 68 9.23 -15.24 -18.86
CA HIS A 68 10.06 -14.88 -17.72
C HIS A 68 9.33 -15.26 -16.43
N GLU A 69 10.02 -15.99 -15.55
CA GLU A 69 9.54 -16.25 -14.20
C GLU A 69 10.02 -15.13 -13.29
N ASP A 70 9.09 -14.29 -12.85
CA ASP A 70 9.36 -13.25 -11.86
C ASP A 70 8.95 -13.72 -10.47
N HIS A 71 9.81 -13.52 -9.47
CA HIS A 71 9.56 -14.00 -8.11
C HIS A 71 8.73 -12.97 -7.34
N VAL A 72 7.42 -13.24 -7.23
CA VAL A 72 6.52 -12.43 -6.40
C VAL A 72 6.66 -12.87 -4.94
N PRO A 73 6.62 -11.94 -3.96
CA PRO A 73 6.65 -12.30 -2.54
C PRO A 73 5.60 -13.37 -2.18
N SER A 74 6.03 -14.36 -1.39
CA SER A 74 5.16 -15.47 -0.95
C SER A 74 3.95 -14.99 -0.15
N THR A 75 2.90 -15.82 -0.05
CA THR A 75 1.72 -15.55 0.79
C THR A 75 2.11 -15.23 2.22
N PHE A 76 3.11 -15.94 2.75
CA PHE A 76 3.61 -15.72 4.11
C PHE A 76 4.32 -14.38 4.25
N SER A 77 5.11 -13.97 3.26
CA SER A 77 5.76 -12.66 3.23
C SER A 77 4.72 -11.53 3.22
N TYR A 78 3.65 -11.71 2.44
CA TYR A 78 2.55 -10.76 2.37
C TYR A 78 1.72 -10.72 3.67
N ALA A 79 1.38 -11.88 4.24
CA ALA A 79 0.69 -11.96 5.52
C ALA A 79 1.51 -11.34 6.66
N ALA A 80 2.83 -11.58 6.69
CA ALA A 80 3.73 -10.94 7.65
C ALA A 80 3.75 -9.41 7.49
N TRP A 81 3.75 -8.91 6.25
CA TRP A 81 3.65 -7.48 5.97
C TRP A 81 2.32 -6.90 6.47
N LEU A 82 1.20 -7.57 6.22
CA LEU A 82 -0.11 -7.15 6.74
C LEU A 82 -0.15 -7.13 8.27
N VAL A 83 0.46 -8.10 8.93
CA VAL A 83 0.58 -8.11 10.40
C VAL A 83 1.41 -6.92 10.88
N VAL A 84 2.52 -6.59 10.21
CA VAL A 84 3.33 -5.41 10.54
C VAL A 84 2.55 -4.11 10.35
N VAL A 85 1.81 -3.96 9.25
CA VAL A 85 0.95 -2.80 9.00
C VAL A 85 -0.15 -2.70 10.06
N ALA A 86 -0.83 -3.81 10.37
CA ALA A 86 -1.88 -3.86 11.39
C ALA A 86 -1.33 -3.52 12.79
N ALA A 87 -0.17 -4.07 13.17
CA ALA A 87 0.49 -3.77 14.43
C ALA A 87 0.89 -2.29 14.51
N SER A 88 1.41 -1.72 13.41
CA SER A 88 1.77 -0.30 13.31
C SER A 88 0.55 0.61 13.44
N CYS A 89 -0.59 0.21 12.86
CA CYS A 89 -1.85 0.92 13.01
C CYS A 89 -2.35 0.86 14.45
N ALA A 90 -2.38 -0.34 15.06
CA ALA A 90 -2.81 -0.52 16.44
C ALA A 90 -1.95 0.29 17.42
N PHE A 91 -0.62 0.25 17.23
CA PHE A 91 0.33 1.04 18.01
C PHE A 91 0.05 2.54 17.86
N THR A 92 -0.17 3.01 16.64
CA THR A 92 -0.42 4.42 16.39
C THR A 92 -1.76 4.88 16.94
N VAL A 93 -2.81 4.07 16.86
CA VAL A 93 -4.13 4.35 17.49
C VAL A 93 -3.97 4.60 19.00
N SER A 94 -3.04 3.91 19.66
CA SER A 94 -2.74 4.14 21.08
C SER A 94 -1.99 5.46 21.36
N ARG A 95 -1.28 6.00 20.35
CA ARG A 95 -0.46 7.22 20.43
C ARG A 95 -0.91 8.33 19.46
N TRP A 96 -2.21 8.38 19.16
CA TRP A 96 -2.79 9.23 18.11
C TRP A 96 -2.58 10.76 18.32
N CYS A 97 -2.18 11.17 19.52
CA CYS A 97 -1.84 12.56 19.84
C CYS A 97 -0.47 13.01 19.28
N VAL A 98 0.40 12.07 18.89
CA VAL A 98 1.74 12.39 18.38
C VAL A 98 1.68 12.50 16.85
N ALA A 99 1.79 13.73 16.34
CA ALA A 99 1.67 14.03 14.91
C ALA A 99 2.60 13.16 14.04
N ALA A 100 3.87 13.00 14.44
CA ALA A 100 4.84 12.18 13.72
C ALA A 100 4.41 10.71 13.61
N LEU A 101 3.91 10.10 14.71
CA LEU A 101 3.44 8.71 14.69
C LEU A 101 2.20 8.55 13.82
N ARG A 102 1.26 9.50 13.89
CA ARG A 102 0.07 9.52 13.02
C ARG A 102 0.45 9.51 11.55
N GLY A 103 1.39 10.38 11.17
CA GLY A 103 1.87 10.48 9.79
C GLY A 103 2.58 9.23 9.31
N ALA A 104 3.48 8.67 10.13
CA ALA A 104 4.18 7.42 9.82
C ALA A 104 3.19 6.27 9.57
N ALA A 105 2.15 6.13 10.40
CA ALA A 105 1.17 5.06 10.23
C ALA A 105 0.30 5.22 8.99
N CYS A 106 -0.13 6.46 8.70
CA CYS A 106 -0.89 6.74 7.49
C CYS A 106 -0.06 6.43 6.23
N ALA A 107 1.24 6.76 6.23
CA ALA A 107 2.14 6.45 5.13
C ALA A 107 2.38 4.93 4.98
N LEU A 108 2.57 4.20 6.09
CA LEU A 108 2.70 2.75 6.09
C LEU A 108 1.41 2.04 5.64
N LEU A 109 0.24 2.58 5.96
CA LEU A 109 -1.04 2.10 5.44
C LEU A 109 -1.12 2.23 3.92
N ILE A 110 -0.69 3.37 3.37
CA ILE A 110 -0.61 3.57 1.91
C ILE A 110 0.38 2.58 1.29
N ALA A 111 1.55 2.36 1.88
CA ALA A 111 2.49 1.34 1.40
C ALA A 111 1.93 -0.09 1.50
N GLY A 112 1.16 -0.38 2.55
CA GLY A 112 0.39 -1.62 2.68
C GLY A 112 -0.59 -1.81 1.54
N LEU A 113 -1.37 -0.77 1.25
CA LEU A 113 -2.35 -0.75 0.16
C LEU A 113 -1.67 -0.86 -1.22
N PHE A 114 -0.56 -0.16 -1.42
CA PHE A 114 0.26 -0.26 -2.62
C PHE A 114 0.77 -1.70 -2.82
N GLY A 115 1.32 -2.32 -1.78
CA GLY A 115 1.78 -3.71 -1.84
C GLY A 115 0.65 -4.70 -2.15
N LEU A 116 -0.53 -4.52 -1.52
CA LEU A 116 -1.74 -5.30 -1.83
C LEU A 116 -2.08 -5.19 -3.31
N LEU A 117 -2.23 -3.96 -3.83
CA LEU A 117 -2.62 -3.71 -5.21
C LEU A 117 -1.58 -4.23 -6.21
N TYR A 118 -0.30 -4.08 -5.90
CA TYR A 118 0.80 -4.58 -6.73
C TYR A 118 0.74 -6.12 -6.85
N VAL A 119 0.53 -6.81 -5.73
CA VAL A 119 0.42 -8.28 -5.72
C VAL A 119 -0.79 -8.75 -6.53
N TYR A 120 -1.92 -8.06 -6.46
CA TYR A 120 -3.15 -8.48 -7.14
C TYR A 120 -3.27 -8.02 -8.60
N TRP A 121 -2.67 -6.90 -8.99
CA TRP A 121 -2.82 -6.37 -10.34
C TRP A 121 -1.57 -6.55 -11.18
N GLY A 122 -0.41 -6.73 -10.53
CA GLY A 122 0.86 -6.98 -11.20
C GLY A 122 1.42 -5.80 -12.00
N GLU A 123 0.80 -4.62 -11.92
CA GLU A 123 1.25 -3.44 -12.64
C GLU A 123 1.57 -2.31 -11.63
N TYR A 124 2.84 -1.88 -11.62
CA TYR A 124 3.34 -0.90 -10.66
C TYR A 124 2.62 0.44 -10.74
N THR A 125 2.42 0.94 -11.96
CA THR A 125 1.72 2.20 -12.26
C THR A 125 0.28 2.15 -11.76
N ALA A 126 -0.46 1.10 -12.10
CA ALA A 126 -1.84 0.93 -11.67
C ALA A 126 -1.95 0.81 -10.14
N ALA A 127 -1.03 0.10 -9.50
CA ALA A 127 -0.96 -0.01 -8.04
C ALA A 127 -0.64 1.34 -7.36
N ALA A 128 0.28 2.13 -7.92
CA ALA A 128 0.66 3.44 -7.39
C ALA A 128 -0.48 4.46 -7.53
N PHE A 129 -1.14 4.52 -8.69
CA PHE A 129 -2.31 5.40 -8.87
C PHE A 129 -3.48 4.98 -7.98
N SER A 130 -3.76 3.68 -7.90
CA SER A 130 -4.84 3.17 -7.06
C SER A 130 -4.57 3.36 -5.58
N SER A 131 -3.32 3.23 -5.13
CA SER A 131 -2.94 3.53 -3.74
C SER A 131 -3.08 5.02 -3.41
N CYS A 132 -2.87 5.91 -4.38
CA CYS A 132 -3.16 7.34 -4.23
C CYS A 132 -4.66 7.63 -4.12
N VAL A 133 -5.47 7.09 -5.04
CA VAL A 133 -6.92 7.32 -5.09
C VAL A 133 -7.62 6.74 -3.85
N LEU A 134 -7.26 5.53 -3.44
CA LEU A 134 -7.86 4.85 -2.29
C LEU A 134 -7.21 5.28 -0.96
N GLY A 135 -5.94 5.66 -0.97
CA GLY A 135 -5.21 6.11 0.21
C GLY A 135 -5.65 7.49 0.68
N ALA A 136 -5.94 8.43 -0.23
CA ALA A 136 -6.39 9.77 0.11
C ALA A 136 -7.63 9.80 1.05
N PRO A 137 -8.76 9.15 0.74
CA PRO A 137 -9.92 9.18 1.63
C PRO A 137 -9.64 8.49 2.98
N LEU A 138 -8.81 7.44 3.00
CA LEU A 138 -8.39 6.78 4.24
C LEU A 138 -7.58 7.73 5.13
N VAL A 139 -6.57 8.40 4.57
CA VAL A 139 -5.75 9.38 5.28
C VAL A 139 -6.60 10.55 5.78
N PHE A 140 -7.51 11.06 4.94
CA PHE A 140 -8.40 12.14 5.31
C PHE A 140 -9.28 11.78 6.52
N ALA A 141 -9.95 10.61 6.47
CA ALA A 141 -10.81 10.15 7.56
C ALA A 141 -10.05 9.96 8.88
N LEU A 142 -8.80 9.50 8.81
CA LEU A 142 -7.93 9.27 9.97
C LEU A 142 -7.39 10.59 10.54
N ASP A 143 -6.95 11.52 9.68
CA ASP A 143 -6.31 12.78 10.09
C ASP A 143 -7.34 13.82 10.55
N VAL A 144 -8.50 13.95 9.88
CA VAL A 144 -9.54 14.93 10.26
C VAL A 144 -10.07 14.66 11.67
N ARG A 145 -10.23 13.38 12.00
CA ARG A 145 -10.63 12.94 13.34
C ARG A 145 -9.60 13.34 14.40
N ALA A 146 -8.35 13.46 14.00
CA ALA A 146 -7.23 13.71 14.89
C ALA A 146 -6.95 15.21 15.09
N ARG A 147 -7.05 16.00 14.02
CA ARG A 147 -6.70 17.42 14.02
C ARG A 147 -7.88 18.35 14.21
N ALA A 148 -9.10 17.93 13.85
CA ALA A 148 -10.26 18.81 13.70
C ALA A 148 -10.05 20.02 12.75
N ASP A 149 -9.01 19.96 11.90
CA ASP A 149 -8.68 20.96 10.89
C ASP A 149 -8.92 20.36 9.50
N LEU A 150 -10.01 20.80 8.85
CA LEU A 150 -10.41 20.29 7.54
C LEU A 150 -9.41 20.64 6.44
N GLN A 151 -8.85 21.86 6.46
CA GLN A 151 -7.96 22.33 5.40
C GLN A 151 -6.60 21.64 5.48
N GLY A 152 -6.02 21.56 6.68
CA GLY A 152 -4.79 20.82 6.92
C GLY A 152 -4.93 19.34 6.56
N SER A 153 -6.02 18.70 6.98
CA SER A 153 -6.27 17.29 6.64
C SER A 153 -6.49 17.04 5.15
N LEU A 154 -7.10 17.99 4.42
CA LEU A 154 -7.27 17.88 2.96
C LEU A 154 -5.93 18.01 2.22
N LEU A 155 -5.07 18.95 2.63
CA LEU A 155 -3.71 19.05 2.07
C LEU A 155 -2.89 17.79 2.40
N PHE A 156 -2.99 17.31 3.63
CA PHE A 156 -2.28 16.11 4.07
C PHE A 156 -2.69 14.88 3.28
N CYS A 157 -3.99 14.67 3.06
CA CYS A 157 -4.48 13.49 2.36
C CYS A 157 -4.14 13.47 0.87
N LEU A 158 -3.96 14.64 0.25
CA LEU A 158 -3.49 14.75 -1.13
C LEU A 158 -1.99 14.53 -1.25
N ALA A 159 -1.20 15.09 -0.32
CA ALA A 159 0.25 15.03 -0.37
C ALA A 159 0.83 13.67 0.08
N LEU A 160 0.27 13.08 1.14
CA LEU A 160 0.85 11.90 1.79
C LEU A 160 0.97 10.68 0.85
N PRO A 161 -0.03 10.34 0.01
CA PRO A 161 0.12 9.22 -0.91
C PRO A 161 1.24 9.43 -1.94
N VAL A 162 1.44 10.67 -2.41
CA VAL A 162 2.54 11.01 -3.32
C VAL A 162 3.88 10.84 -2.61
N ILE A 163 4.01 11.34 -1.38
CA ILE A 163 5.22 11.20 -0.56
C ILE A 163 5.53 9.72 -0.30
N ALA A 164 4.52 8.92 0.06
CA ALA A 164 4.68 7.50 0.34
C ALA A 164 5.15 6.73 -0.91
N ASN A 165 4.51 6.94 -2.07
CA ASN A 165 4.93 6.28 -3.31
C ASN A 165 6.32 6.74 -3.75
N ALA A 166 6.64 8.04 -3.66
CA ALA A 166 7.97 8.57 -4.02
C ALA A 166 9.08 8.03 -3.09
N ALA A 167 8.82 7.97 -1.78
CA ALA A 167 9.77 7.44 -0.81
C ALA A 167 9.99 5.93 -0.95
N TRP A 168 8.97 5.21 -1.44
CA TRP A 168 9.07 3.78 -1.74
C TRP A 168 9.84 3.50 -3.03
N PHE A 169 9.73 4.37 -4.04
CA PHE A 169 10.18 4.12 -5.41
C PHE A 169 11.65 3.67 -5.50
N VAL A 170 12.60 4.51 -5.09
CA VAL A 170 14.04 4.24 -5.28
C VAL A 170 14.51 3.02 -4.48
N PRO A 171 14.27 2.91 -3.16
CA PRO A 171 14.74 1.74 -2.40
C PRO A 171 13.97 0.47 -2.79
N GLY A 172 12.69 0.59 -3.16
CA GLY A 172 11.86 -0.53 -3.61
C GLY A 172 12.36 -1.13 -4.92
N LEU A 173 12.74 -0.30 -5.90
CA LEU A 173 13.33 -0.76 -7.16
C LEU A 173 14.67 -1.47 -6.97
N LEU A 174 15.41 -1.14 -5.91
CA LEU A 174 16.67 -1.81 -5.55
C LEU A 174 16.45 -3.09 -4.71
N GLY A 175 15.20 -3.49 -4.46
CA GLY A 175 14.87 -4.63 -3.60
C GLY A 175 15.12 -4.38 -2.11
N ALA A 176 15.42 -3.16 -1.70
CA ALA A 176 15.70 -2.78 -0.31
C ALA A 176 14.41 -2.47 0.46
N TYR A 177 13.50 -3.44 0.57
CA TYR A 177 12.14 -3.25 1.09
C TYR A 177 12.08 -2.70 2.53
N ALA A 178 13.00 -3.11 3.41
CA ALA A 178 13.07 -2.59 4.77
C ALA A 178 13.44 -1.10 4.80
N ALA A 179 14.40 -0.70 3.95
CA ALA A 179 14.78 0.70 3.80
C ALA A 179 13.64 1.51 3.16
N ALA A 180 12.93 0.95 2.17
CA ALA A 180 11.75 1.56 1.56
C ALA A 180 10.67 1.86 2.62
N ALA A 181 10.33 0.87 3.45
CA ALA A 181 9.37 1.04 4.54
C ALA A 181 9.80 2.11 5.55
N ALA A 182 11.10 2.15 5.89
CA ALA A 182 11.65 3.18 6.78
C ALA A 182 11.55 4.59 6.15
N CYS A 183 11.91 4.73 4.87
CA CYS A 183 11.78 6.00 4.12
C CYS A 183 10.33 6.47 4.07
N VAL A 184 9.37 5.57 3.81
CA VAL A 184 7.94 5.89 3.81
C VAL A 184 7.47 6.36 5.19
N ALA A 185 7.83 5.63 6.25
CA ALA A 185 7.47 5.99 7.62
C ALA A 185 8.04 7.35 8.02
N LEU A 186 9.32 7.61 7.71
CA LEU A 186 9.98 8.90 7.97
C LEU A 186 9.36 10.03 7.15
N GLY A 187 9.08 9.82 5.87
CA GLY A 187 8.41 10.79 5.01
C GLY A 187 7.04 11.18 5.55
N GLY A 188 6.24 10.19 5.96
CA GLY A 188 4.95 10.44 6.61
C GLY A 188 5.06 11.15 7.95
N ALA A 189 6.04 10.76 8.78
CA ALA A 189 6.29 11.41 10.06
C ALA A 189 6.64 12.90 9.90
N LEU A 190 7.57 13.19 8.98
CA LEU A 190 8.02 14.55 8.69
C LEU A 190 6.89 15.40 8.10
N ALA A 191 6.11 14.87 7.15
CA ALA A 191 4.99 15.58 6.57
C ALA A 191 3.93 15.95 7.62
N SER A 192 3.56 15.00 8.48
CA SER A 192 2.58 15.25 9.53
C SER A 192 3.10 16.22 10.59
N PHE A 193 4.38 16.12 10.97
CA PHE A 193 5.04 17.05 11.88
C PHE A 193 5.11 18.47 11.32
N ALA A 194 5.53 18.63 10.06
CA ALA A 194 5.61 19.92 9.38
C ALA A 194 4.24 20.61 9.31
N LEU A 195 3.18 19.84 8.98
CA LEU A 195 1.82 20.36 8.96
C LEU A 195 1.35 20.80 10.36
N ASP A 196 1.69 20.04 11.40
CA ASP A 196 1.38 20.41 12.79
C ASP A 196 2.07 21.72 13.18
N GLN A 197 3.35 21.87 12.84
CA GLN A 197 4.09 23.12 13.07
C GLN A 197 3.48 24.31 12.32
N ALA A 198 3.13 24.13 11.03
CA ALA A 198 2.50 25.17 10.23
C ALA A 198 1.17 25.65 10.83
N SER A 199 0.33 24.71 11.29
CA SER A 199 -0.96 25.05 11.91
C SER A 199 -0.82 25.87 13.19
N ARG A 200 0.20 25.57 14.02
CA ARG A 200 0.47 26.32 15.26
C ARG A 200 0.96 27.74 14.99
N SER A 201 1.83 27.90 13.99
CA SER A 201 2.34 29.22 13.59
C SER A 201 1.25 30.14 13.06
N PHE A 202 0.27 29.59 12.33
CA PHE A 202 -0.85 30.37 11.81
C PHE A 202 -1.76 30.91 12.92
N VAL A 203 -2.08 30.07 13.92
CA VAL A 203 -2.88 30.48 15.08
C VAL A 203 -2.17 31.56 15.89
N ALA A 204 -0.87 31.40 16.16
CA ALA A 204 -0.09 32.38 16.92
C ALA A 204 -0.01 33.75 16.22
N GLY A 205 -0.05 33.80 14.88
CA GLY A 205 -0.07 35.05 14.12
C GLY A 205 -1.42 35.77 14.15
N ALA A 206 -2.53 35.03 14.31
CA ALA A 206 -3.87 35.62 14.36
C ALA A 206 -4.17 36.36 15.67
N ASP A 207 -3.53 35.98 16.77
CA ASP A 207 -3.72 36.63 18.08
C ASP A 207 -2.95 37.97 18.22
N VAL A 208 -2.08 38.29 17.27
CA VAL A 208 -1.22 39.50 17.30
C VAL A 208 -1.76 40.62 16.39
N ALA A 209 -2.77 40.34 15.56
CA ALA A 209 -3.37 41.28 14.62
C ALA A 209 -4.68 41.88 15.16
#